data_AF-A0A5C7Z127-F1
#
_entry.id   AF-A0A5C7Z127-F1
#
_cell.length_a   1.000
_cell.length_b   1.000
_cell.length_c   1.000
_cell.angle_alpha   90.00
_cell.angle_beta   90.00
_cell.angle_gamma   90.00
#
_symmetry.space_group_name_H-M   'P 1'
#
loop_
_entity.id
_entity.type
_entity.pdbx_description
1 polymer ?
#
loop_
_entity_poly.entity_id
_entity_poly.type
_entity_poly.pdbx_seq_one_letter_code
_entity_poly.pdbx_strand_id
1 'polypeptide(L)'
;MKLKNTPKYFIALLLLITFSCSVKNSTLKKGAEMEKLGNFKQASELYLGVLYRKPNLPEIENALRRSAQFYISESAFSIANKNEKGDKEGVVNEYYNLNNFVNQVNAFTKNLDIDQQTKAIYNKNLDQYLVGQYDLGIKYLSEQKFREAEDVFKDISRFNPDYKDSQKQLSIAVNEPVYL
;
A
#
# COMPACT_ATOMS: atom_id res chain seq x y z
N MET A 1 44.88 -34.98 36.19
CA MET A 1 43.92 -35.11 35.06
C MET A 1 42.55 -35.45 35.60
N LYS A 2 41.59 -34.52 35.52
CA LYS A 2 40.12 -34.74 35.40
C LYS A 2 39.41 -33.38 35.45
N LEU A 3 39.25 -32.78 34.27
CA LEU A 3 38.33 -31.66 34.06
C LEU A 3 36.90 -32.22 34.06
N LYS A 4 36.09 -31.78 35.02
CA LYS A 4 34.68 -32.18 35.16
C LYS A 4 33.81 -31.07 34.54
N ASN A 5 33.71 -31.06 33.21
CA ASN A 5 32.85 -30.12 32.49
C ASN A 5 31.41 -30.65 32.47
N THR A 6 30.55 -30.08 33.31
CA THR A 6 29.10 -30.25 33.21
C THR A 6 28.53 -29.32 32.14
N PRO A 7 27.76 -29.80 31.15
CA PRO A 7 27.23 -28.96 30.07
C PRO A 7 25.91 -28.32 30.53
N LYS A 8 25.94 -27.43 31.53
CA LYS A 8 24.73 -26.70 31.98
C LYS A 8 24.26 -25.64 30.97
N TYR A 9 25.14 -25.21 30.07
CA TYR A 9 24.84 -24.21 29.03
C TYR A 9 24.16 -24.80 27.78
N PHE A 10 24.12 -26.13 27.63
CA PHE A 10 23.52 -26.77 26.45
C PHE A 10 21.98 -26.80 26.49
N ILE A 11 21.39 -26.74 27.69
CA ILE A 11 19.93 -26.80 27.88
C ILE A 11 19.27 -25.43 27.70
N ALA A 12 19.98 -24.33 27.94
CA ALA A 12 19.45 -22.97 27.77
C ALA A 12 19.31 -22.55 26.28
N LEU A 13 20.04 -23.19 25.37
CA LEU A 13 19.99 -22.88 23.93
C LEU A 13 18.82 -23.59 23.20
N LEU A 14 18.23 -24.63 23.80
CA LEU A 14 17.19 -25.45 23.16
C LEU A 14 15.76 -24.85 23.27
N LEU A 15 15.54 -23.87 24.15
CA LEU A 15 14.23 -23.25 24.39
C LEU A 15 13.83 -22.16 23.38
N LEU A 16 14.74 -21.74 22.50
CA LEU A 16 14.47 -20.69 21.51
C LEU A 16 13.82 -21.20 20.20
N ILE A 17 13.72 -22.52 20.01
CA ILE A 17 13.30 -23.11 18.72
C ILE A 17 11.79 -23.37 18.65
N THR A 18 11.09 -23.47 19.78
CA THR A 18 9.66 -23.85 19.84
C THR A 18 8.67 -22.68 19.64
N PHE A 19 9.14 -21.42 19.67
CA PHE A 19 8.28 -20.25 19.40
C PHE A 19 7.84 -20.12 17.93
N SER A 20 8.49 -20.83 17.01
CA SER A 20 8.22 -20.64 15.58
C SER A 20 6.88 -21.24 15.12
N CYS A 21 6.45 -22.36 15.71
CA CYS A 21 5.14 -22.97 15.42
C CYS A 21 3.98 -22.23 16.11
N SER A 22 4.22 -21.67 17.30
CA SER A 22 3.18 -20.96 18.06
C SER A 22 2.78 -19.65 17.37
N VAL A 23 3.74 -18.90 16.80
CA VAL A 23 3.46 -17.67 16.05
C VAL A 23 2.63 -17.95 14.80
N LYS A 24 2.99 -18.95 13.99
CA LYS A 24 2.22 -19.32 12.78
C LYS A 24 0.75 -19.60 13.11
N ASN A 25 0.51 -20.49 14.08
CA ASN A 25 -0.84 -20.91 14.46
C ASN A 25 -1.65 -19.76 15.08
N SER A 26 -1.01 -18.90 15.89
CA SER A 26 -1.65 -17.73 16.47
C SER A 26 -2.07 -16.72 15.40
N THR A 27 -1.19 -16.43 14.43
CA THR A 27 -1.47 -15.53 13.31
C THR A 27 -2.63 -16.04 12.46
N LEU A 28 -2.62 -17.32 12.07
CA LEU A 28 -3.72 -17.93 11.32
C LEU A 28 -5.06 -17.80 12.03
N LYS A 29 -5.09 -18.06 13.35
CA LYS A 29 -6.31 -17.89 14.13
C LYS A 29 -6.80 -16.44 14.14
N LYS A 30 -5.91 -15.49 14.44
CA LYS A 30 -6.27 -14.06 14.51
C LYS A 30 -6.71 -13.51 13.17
N GLY A 31 -5.99 -13.85 12.10
CA GLY A 31 -6.34 -13.43 10.74
C GLY A 31 -7.67 -14.03 10.28
N ALA A 32 -7.94 -15.30 10.59
CA ALA A 32 -9.23 -15.92 10.30
C ALA A 32 -10.40 -15.23 11.03
N GLU A 33 -10.20 -14.78 12.27
CA GLU A 33 -11.22 -13.97 12.97
C GLU A 33 -11.43 -12.60 12.30
N MET A 34 -10.37 -11.94 11.83
CA MET A 34 -10.50 -10.71 11.06
C MET A 34 -11.27 -10.94 9.74
N GLU A 35 -10.94 -12.01 9.01
CA GLU A 35 -11.64 -12.38 7.77
C GLU A 35 -13.14 -12.63 8.01
N LYS A 36 -13.52 -13.32 9.09
CA LYS A 36 -14.93 -13.54 9.46
C LYS A 36 -15.71 -12.25 9.70
N LEU A 37 -15.02 -11.19 10.15
CA LEU A 37 -15.60 -9.88 10.39
C LEU A 37 -15.56 -8.97 9.15
N GLY A 38 -15.08 -9.47 8.00
CA GLY A 38 -14.89 -8.68 6.77
C GLY A 38 -13.65 -7.78 6.78
N ASN A 39 -12.78 -7.91 7.79
CA ASN A 39 -11.56 -7.08 7.91
C ASN A 39 -10.40 -7.64 7.06
N PHE A 40 -10.62 -7.80 5.76
CA PHE A 40 -9.69 -8.49 4.84
C PHE A 40 -8.35 -7.77 4.67
N LYS A 41 -8.35 -6.43 4.65
CA LYS A 41 -7.11 -5.62 4.62
C LYS A 41 -6.24 -5.89 5.84
N GLN A 42 -6.83 -5.83 7.04
CA GLN A 42 -6.12 -6.03 8.30
C GLN A 42 -5.61 -7.47 8.44
N ALA A 43 -6.40 -8.46 8.01
CA ALA A 43 -5.96 -9.86 7.95
C ALA A 43 -4.74 -10.00 7.03
N SER A 44 -4.79 -9.39 5.85
CA SER A 44 -3.69 -9.42 4.88
C SER A 44 -2.41 -8.76 5.43
N GLU A 45 -2.54 -7.59 6.06
CA GLU A 45 -1.42 -6.90 6.70
C GLU A 45 -0.80 -7.72 7.84
N LEU A 46 -1.63 -8.41 8.62
CA LEU A 46 -1.17 -9.33 9.66
C LEU A 46 -0.35 -10.49 9.06
N TYR A 47 -0.81 -11.09 7.96
CA TYR A 47 -0.08 -12.16 7.28
C TYR A 47 1.21 -11.67 6.62
N LEU A 48 1.18 -10.52 5.93
CA LEU A 48 2.36 -9.86 5.36
C LEU A 48 3.42 -9.63 6.43
N GLY A 49 3.01 -9.12 7.60
CA GLY A 49 3.91 -8.89 8.72
C GLY A 49 4.63 -10.15 9.19
N VAL A 50 4.04 -11.34 9.05
CA VAL A 50 4.74 -12.61 9.31
C VAL A 50 5.69 -12.96 8.18
N LEU A 51 5.23 -12.86 6.93
CA LEU A 51 5.99 -13.27 5.75
C LEU A 51 7.23 -12.40 5.49
N TYR A 52 7.19 -11.11 5.82
CA TYR A 52 8.38 -10.24 5.79
C TYR A 52 9.49 -10.71 6.74
N ARG A 53 9.13 -11.33 7.86
CA ARG A 53 10.10 -11.85 8.85
C ARG A 53 10.49 -13.29 8.56
N LYS A 54 9.54 -14.10 8.08
CA LYS A 54 9.72 -15.53 7.79
C LYS A 54 8.99 -15.88 6.49
N PRO A 55 9.66 -15.78 5.33
CA PRO A 55 9.09 -16.17 4.05
C PRO A 55 8.93 -17.70 3.95
N ASN A 56 8.30 -18.17 2.87
CA ASN A 56 8.11 -19.59 2.56
C ASN A 56 7.26 -20.32 3.63
N LEU A 57 6.11 -19.74 3.95
CA LEU A 57 5.12 -20.32 4.88
C LEU A 57 3.81 -20.57 4.12
N PRO A 58 3.64 -21.74 3.47
CA PRO A 58 2.54 -21.97 2.53
C PRO A 58 1.14 -21.73 3.11
N GLU A 59 0.91 -22.08 4.37
CA GLU A 59 -0.37 -21.82 5.05
C GLU A 59 -0.66 -20.32 5.20
N ILE A 60 0.36 -19.51 5.53
CA ILE A 60 0.24 -18.06 5.67
C ILE A 60 0.14 -17.40 4.29
N GLU A 61 0.89 -17.87 3.30
CA GLU A 61 0.80 -17.40 1.91
C GLU A 61 -0.58 -17.66 1.32
N ASN A 62 -1.16 -18.83 1.58
CA ASN A 62 -2.52 -19.15 1.14
C ASN A 62 -3.57 -18.31 1.86
N ALA A 63 -3.39 -18.06 3.16
CA ALA A 63 -4.28 -17.17 3.91
C ALA A 63 -4.19 -15.72 3.41
N LEU A 64 -2.97 -15.23 3.16
CA LEU A 64 -2.71 -13.93 2.55
C LEU A 64 -3.36 -13.82 1.18
N ARG A 65 -3.18 -14.83 0.31
CA ARG A 65 -3.76 -14.82 -1.04
C ARG A 65 -5.27 -14.67 -0.98
N ARG A 66 -5.93 -15.45 -0.13
CA ARG A 66 -7.39 -15.43 0.05
C ARG A 66 -7.86 -14.07 0.58
N SER A 67 -7.29 -13.58 1.67
CA SER A 67 -7.71 -12.29 2.25
C SER A 67 -7.44 -11.12 1.30
N ALA A 68 -6.32 -11.15 0.56
CA ALA A 68 -6.00 -10.14 -0.44
C ALA A 68 -6.99 -10.15 -1.61
N GLN A 69 -7.42 -11.32 -2.11
CA GLN A 69 -8.43 -11.42 -3.17
C GLN A 69 -9.78 -10.82 -2.76
N PHE A 70 -10.19 -11.00 -1.50
CA PHE A 70 -11.39 -10.35 -0.98
C PHE A 70 -11.22 -8.83 -0.88
N TYR A 71 -10.09 -8.35 -0.36
CA TYR A 71 -9.84 -6.91 -0.27
C TYR A 71 -9.72 -6.23 -1.65
N ILE A 72 -9.14 -6.91 -2.64
CA ILE A 72 -9.11 -6.44 -4.04
C ILE A 72 -10.54 -6.30 -4.58
N SER A 73 -11.39 -7.31 -4.38
CA SER A 73 -12.79 -7.28 -4.81
C SER A 73 -13.58 -6.15 -4.13
N GLU A 74 -13.40 -5.95 -2.82
CA GLU A 74 -14.05 -4.85 -2.08
C GLU A 74 -13.58 -3.48 -2.57
N SER A 75 -12.28 -3.31 -2.80
CA SER A 75 -11.70 -2.06 -3.29
C SER A 75 -12.17 -1.77 -4.73
N ALA A 76 -12.27 -2.78 -5.59
CA ALA A 76 -12.84 -2.64 -6.94
C ALA A 76 -14.29 -2.13 -6.90
N PHE A 77 -15.12 -2.68 -6.01
CA PHE A 77 -16.50 -2.22 -5.83
C PHE A 77 -16.56 -0.78 -5.30
N SER A 78 -15.74 -0.45 -4.31
CA SER A 78 -15.64 0.91 -3.76
C SER A 78 -15.19 1.93 -4.82
N ILE A 79 -14.18 1.59 -5.63
CA ILE A 79 -13.70 2.40 -6.76
C ILE A 79 -14.82 2.63 -7.77
N ALA A 80 -15.59 1.60 -8.13
CA ALA A 80 -16.73 1.75 -9.04
C ALA A 80 -17.79 2.72 -8.50
N ASN A 81 -18.16 2.59 -7.23
CA ASN A 81 -19.13 3.46 -6.56
C ASN A 81 -18.65 4.93 -6.48
N LYS A 82 -17.36 5.15 -6.18
CA LYS A 82 -16.77 6.50 -6.21
C LYS A 82 -16.78 7.11 -7.60
N ASN A 83 -16.47 6.31 -8.62
CA ASN A 83 -16.56 6.73 -10.01
C ASN A 83 -18.00 7.13 -10.41
N GLU A 84 -19.01 6.36 -10.00
CA GLU A 84 -20.42 6.72 -10.23
C GLU A 84 -20.82 8.05 -9.58
N LYS A 85 -20.25 8.36 -8.41
CA LYS A 85 -20.44 9.63 -7.70
C LYS A 85 -19.60 10.78 -8.25
N GLY A 86 -18.72 10.52 -9.23
CA GLY A 86 -17.82 11.51 -9.79
C GLY A 86 -16.64 11.91 -8.88
N ASP A 87 -16.38 11.14 -7.83
CA ASP A 87 -15.28 11.32 -6.88
C ASP A 87 -13.94 10.84 -7.48
N LYS A 88 -13.37 11.67 -8.36
CA LYS A 88 -12.13 11.35 -9.08
C LYS A 88 -10.95 11.17 -8.14
N GLU A 89 -10.83 12.06 -7.15
CA GLU A 89 -9.76 12.01 -6.15
C GLU A 89 -9.83 10.71 -5.35
N GLY A 90 -11.03 10.33 -4.89
CA GLY A 90 -11.23 9.09 -4.17
C GLY A 90 -10.90 7.85 -5.01
N VAL A 91 -11.21 7.86 -6.33
CA VAL A 91 -10.85 6.79 -7.26
C VAL A 91 -9.34 6.65 -7.40
N VAL A 92 -8.63 7.75 -7.71
CA VAL A 92 -7.18 7.69 -7.97
C VAL A 92 -6.40 7.28 -6.73
N ASN A 93 -6.78 7.81 -5.57
CA ASN A 93 -6.14 7.49 -4.30
C ASN A 93 -6.38 6.03 -3.88
N GLU A 94 -7.61 5.54 -4.00
CA GLU A 94 -7.92 4.16 -3.60
C GLU A 94 -7.23 3.16 -4.52
N TYR A 95 -7.25 3.38 -5.83
CA TYR A 95 -6.53 2.51 -6.77
C TYR A 95 -5.02 2.52 -6.52
N TYR A 96 -4.42 3.69 -6.28
CA TYR A 96 -2.98 3.79 -5.97
C TYR A 96 -2.60 2.97 -4.74
N ASN A 97 -3.39 3.08 -3.66
CA ASN A 97 -3.19 2.31 -2.45
C ASN A 97 -3.39 0.81 -2.69
N LEU A 98 -4.42 0.42 -3.44
CA LEU A 98 -4.68 -0.96 -3.80
C LEU A 98 -3.54 -1.55 -4.63
N ASN A 99 -3.04 -0.82 -5.63
CA ASN A 99 -1.92 -1.25 -6.46
C ASN A 99 -0.65 -1.48 -5.64
N ASN A 100 -0.34 -0.57 -4.72
CA ASN A 100 0.79 -0.74 -3.79
C ASN A 100 0.61 -1.97 -2.90
N PHE A 101 -0.59 -2.19 -2.36
CA PHE A 101 -0.90 -3.38 -1.58
C PHE A 101 -0.73 -4.67 -2.41
N VAL A 102 -1.26 -4.71 -3.65
CA VAL A 102 -1.13 -5.88 -4.53
C VAL A 102 0.34 -6.17 -4.84
N ASN A 103 1.17 -5.14 -5.07
CA ASN A 103 2.60 -5.30 -5.25
C ASN A 103 3.28 -5.94 -4.03
N GLN A 104 2.92 -5.52 -2.82
CA GLN A 104 3.42 -6.12 -1.57
C GLN A 104 3.00 -7.59 -1.42
N VAL A 105 1.74 -7.91 -1.73
CA VAL A 105 1.21 -9.28 -1.67
C VAL A 105 1.89 -10.19 -2.68
N ASN A 106 2.12 -9.70 -3.89
CA ASN A 106 2.75 -10.46 -4.98
C ASN A 106 4.21 -10.83 -4.71
N ALA A 107 4.89 -10.18 -3.76
CA ALA A 107 6.19 -10.63 -3.27
C ALA A 107 6.15 -12.05 -2.67
N PHE A 108 4.98 -12.51 -2.19
CA PHE A 108 4.83 -13.80 -1.51
C PHE A 108 3.84 -14.76 -2.20
N THR A 109 2.73 -14.26 -2.76
CA THR A 109 1.66 -15.15 -3.26
C THR A 109 1.73 -15.42 -4.76
N LYS A 110 2.39 -14.53 -5.51
CA LYS A 110 2.45 -14.42 -6.99
C LYS A 110 1.08 -14.35 -7.67
N ASN A 111 0.99 -13.56 -8.74
CA ASN A 111 -0.12 -13.52 -9.71
C ASN A 111 -1.49 -13.07 -9.19
N LEU A 112 -1.56 -12.24 -8.14
CA LEU A 112 -2.76 -11.44 -7.91
C LEU A 112 -2.71 -10.22 -8.84
N ASP A 113 -3.85 -9.88 -9.41
CA ASP A 113 -3.98 -8.73 -10.29
C ASP A 113 -5.27 -7.98 -10.00
N ILE A 114 -5.28 -6.69 -10.31
CA ILE A 114 -6.47 -5.86 -10.33
C ILE A 114 -7.12 -6.04 -11.71
N ASP A 115 -8.43 -6.21 -11.76
CA ASP A 115 -9.14 -6.48 -13.00
C ASP A 115 -9.07 -5.29 -13.98
N GLN A 116 -9.26 -5.59 -15.27
CA GLN A 116 -9.12 -4.60 -16.34
C GLN A 116 -10.18 -3.49 -16.28
N GLN A 117 -11.38 -3.77 -15.74
CA GLN A 117 -12.41 -2.76 -15.59
C GLN A 117 -12.01 -1.73 -14.53
N THR A 118 -11.52 -2.18 -13.37
CA THR A 118 -11.02 -1.31 -12.31
C THR A 118 -9.83 -0.47 -12.79
N LYS A 119 -8.91 -1.05 -13.56
CA LYS A 119 -7.80 -0.34 -14.23
C LYS A 119 -8.30 0.76 -15.19
N ALA A 120 -9.31 0.45 -16.01
CA ALA A 120 -9.88 1.40 -16.94
C ALA A 120 -10.58 2.57 -16.22
N ILE A 121 -11.30 2.30 -15.13
CA ILE A 121 -11.90 3.32 -14.27
C ILE A 121 -10.81 4.25 -13.71
N TYR A 122 -9.73 3.68 -13.17
CA TYR A 122 -8.61 4.45 -12.66
C TYR A 122 -8.00 5.36 -13.72
N ASN A 123 -7.60 4.82 -14.87
CA ASN A 123 -6.93 5.60 -15.92
C ASN A 123 -7.79 6.78 -16.38
N LYS A 124 -9.09 6.56 -16.60
CA LYS A 124 -10.03 7.63 -16.99
C LYS A 124 -10.12 8.74 -15.93
N ASN A 125 -10.21 8.36 -14.65
CA ASN A 125 -10.32 9.34 -13.56
C ASN A 125 -9.00 10.04 -13.30
N LEU A 126 -7.87 9.35 -13.47
CA LEU A 126 -6.52 9.92 -13.32
C LEU A 126 -6.30 11.04 -14.32
N ASP A 127 -6.59 10.82 -15.60
CA ASP A 127 -6.43 11.84 -16.64
C ASP A 127 -7.21 13.11 -16.29
N GLN A 128 -8.46 12.95 -15.87
CA GLN A 128 -9.32 14.08 -15.48
C GLN A 128 -8.86 14.76 -14.19
N TYR A 129 -8.41 13.98 -13.21
CA TYR A 129 -7.90 14.48 -11.95
C TYR A 129 -6.63 15.31 -12.15
N LEU A 130 -5.67 14.81 -12.94
CA LEU A 130 -4.41 15.51 -13.23
C LEU A 130 -4.62 16.80 -14.02
N VAL A 131 -5.61 16.86 -14.93
CA VAL A 131 -5.99 18.13 -15.58
C VAL A 131 -6.46 19.14 -14.54
N GLY A 132 -7.41 18.75 -13.68
CA GLY A 132 -7.95 19.65 -12.65
C GLY A 132 -6.90 20.11 -11.64
N GLN A 133 -6.05 19.20 -11.16
CA GLN A 133 -4.95 19.54 -10.24
C GLN A 133 -3.95 20.49 -10.91
N TYR A 134 -3.60 20.26 -12.16
CA TYR A 134 -2.64 21.12 -12.84
C TYR A 134 -3.18 22.56 -13.00
N ASP A 135 -4.43 22.70 -13.42
CA ASP A 135 -5.07 24.02 -13.54
C ASP A 135 -5.18 24.72 -12.17
N LEU A 136 -5.46 23.95 -11.10
CA LEU A 136 -5.47 24.46 -9.73
C LEU A 136 -4.09 24.93 -9.27
N GLY A 137 -3.04 24.15 -9.53
CA GLY A 137 -1.66 24.50 -9.18
C GLY A 137 -1.20 25.78 -9.90
N ILE A 138 -1.52 25.91 -11.19
CA ILE A 138 -1.25 27.14 -11.96
C ILE A 138 -2.01 28.33 -11.39
N LYS A 139 -3.28 28.15 -11.00
CA LYS A 139 -4.06 29.19 -10.34
C LYS A 139 -3.41 29.62 -9.03
N TYR A 140 -3.00 28.68 -8.17
CA TYR A 140 -2.31 29.01 -6.93
C TYR A 140 -1.00 29.76 -7.15
N LEU A 141 -0.20 29.37 -8.15
CA LEU A 141 0.98 30.15 -8.54
C LEU A 141 0.64 31.58 -8.95
N SER A 142 -0.42 31.77 -9.75
CA SER A 142 -0.87 33.12 -10.18
C SER A 142 -1.37 33.98 -9.02
N GLU A 143 -1.92 33.36 -7.98
CA GLU A 143 -2.38 33.99 -6.75
C GLU A 143 -1.27 34.13 -5.69
N GLN A 144 -0.02 33.77 -6.03
CA GLN A 144 1.14 33.75 -5.11
C GLN A 144 0.94 32.84 -3.87
N LYS A 145 0.06 31.85 -3.97
CA LYS A 145 -0.19 30.81 -2.95
C LYS A 145 0.77 29.65 -3.15
N PHE A 146 2.05 29.90 -2.87
CA PHE A 146 3.13 28.98 -3.21
C PHE A 146 3.08 27.64 -2.47
N ARG A 147 2.67 27.64 -1.19
CA ARG A 147 2.54 26.40 -0.41
C ARG A 147 1.44 25.50 -0.97
N GLU A 148 0.29 26.07 -1.29
CA GLU A 148 -0.83 25.32 -1.88
C GLU A 148 -0.48 24.82 -3.29
N ALA A 149 0.25 25.60 -4.08
CA ALA A 149 0.78 25.15 -5.36
C ALA A 149 1.77 23.98 -5.19
N GLU A 150 2.68 24.06 -4.21
CA GLU A 150 3.64 23.01 -3.90
C GLU A 150 2.93 21.70 -3.57
N ASP A 151 1.93 21.74 -2.69
CA ASP A 151 1.14 20.57 -2.30
C ASP A 151 0.45 19.92 -3.52
N VAL A 152 -0.16 20.74 -4.38
CA VAL A 152 -0.82 20.28 -5.61
C VAL A 152 0.16 19.64 -6.59
N PHE A 153 1.32 20.26 -6.85
CA PHE A 153 2.29 19.70 -7.79
C PHE A 153 3.04 18.48 -7.24
N LYS A 154 3.22 18.38 -5.91
CA LYS A 154 3.68 17.14 -5.28
C LYS A 154 2.69 16.00 -5.46
N ASP A 155 1.39 16.29 -5.36
CA ASP A 155 0.35 15.29 -5.56
C ASP A 155 0.30 14.79 -7.00
N ILE A 156 0.37 15.70 -8.00
CA ILE A 156 0.53 15.35 -9.42
C ILE A 156 1.75 14.43 -9.62
N SER A 157 2.91 14.80 -9.05
CA SER A 157 4.15 14.04 -9.18
C SER A 157 4.06 12.63 -8.57
N ARG A 158 3.26 12.45 -7.50
CA ARG A 158 3.02 11.12 -6.90
C ARG A 158 2.38 10.15 -7.88
N PHE A 159 1.48 10.63 -8.75
CA PHE A 159 0.77 9.79 -9.71
C PHE A 159 1.46 9.72 -11.08
N ASN A 160 1.95 10.84 -11.57
CA ASN A 160 2.64 10.93 -12.85
C ASN A 160 3.75 12.00 -12.77
N PRO A 161 5.00 11.58 -12.49
CA PRO A 161 6.14 12.47 -12.43
C PRO A 161 6.37 13.28 -13.71
N ASP A 162 5.97 12.76 -14.87
CA ASP A 162 6.21 13.36 -16.19
C ASP A 162 4.98 14.11 -16.72
N TYR A 163 4.01 14.43 -15.86
CA TYR A 163 2.79 15.11 -16.27
C TYR A 163 3.06 16.57 -16.66
N LYS A 164 3.04 16.86 -17.97
CA LYS A 164 3.32 18.20 -18.54
C LYS A 164 4.66 18.75 -18.00
N ASP A 165 4.71 20.03 -17.67
CA ASP A 165 5.82 20.70 -17.01
C ASP A 165 5.61 20.82 -15.48
N SER A 166 4.82 19.93 -14.87
CA SER A 166 4.52 19.97 -13.42
C SER A 166 5.78 19.99 -12.53
N GLN A 167 6.87 19.31 -12.91
CA GLN A 167 8.14 19.37 -12.18
C GLN A 167 8.76 20.78 -12.17
N LYS A 168 8.65 21.50 -13.30
CA LYS A 168 9.09 22.90 -13.39
C LYS A 168 8.20 23.79 -12.54
N GLN A 169 6.88 23.59 -12.58
CA GLN A 169 5.93 24.36 -11.77
C GLN A 169 6.11 24.11 -10.28
N LEU A 170 6.40 22.86 -9.88
CA LEU A 170 6.80 22.51 -8.51
C LEU A 170 8.07 23.27 -8.09
N SER A 171 9.07 23.31 -8.97
CA SER A 171 10.31 24.05 -8.69
C SER A 171 10.05 25.55 -8.50
N ILE A 172 9.10 26.14 -9.25
CA ILE A 172 8.68 27.54 -9.07
C ILE A 172 7.93 27.71 -7.74
N ALA A 173 7.04 26.78 -7.37
CA ALA A 173 6.31 26.82 -6.12
C ALA A 173 7.23 26.76 -4.89
N VAL A 174 8.28 25.94 -4.95
CA VAL A 174 9.26 25.77 -3.85
C VAL A 174 10.23 26.96 -3.75
N ASN A 175 10.69 27.48 -4.90
CA ASN A 175 11.62 28.60 -4.95
C ASN A 175 10.85 29.92 -5.07
N GLU A 176 10.20 30.34 -3.98
CA GLU A 176 9.42 31.58 -3.89
C GLU A 176 10.14 32.74 -4.62
N PRO A 177 9.53 33.32 -5.67
CA PRO A 177 10.10 34.47 -6.35
C PRO A 177 10.19 35.65 -5.38
N VAL A 178 11.40 36.16 -5.14
CA VAL A 178 11.58 37.42 -4.41
C VAL A 178 11.16 38.56 -5.34
N TYR A 179 9.94 39.07 -5.17
CA TYR A 179 9.48 40.27 -5.86
C TYR A 179 10.20 41.49 -5.24
N LEU A 180 11.24 41.99 -5.92
CA LEU A 180 11.94 43.25 -5.61
C LEU A 180 11.24 44.45 -6.24
#